data_AF-A0A212EK09-F1
#
_entry.id   AF-A0A212EK09-F1
#
_cell.length_a   1.000
_cell.length_b   1.000
_cell.length_c   1.000
_cell.angle_alpha   90.00
_cell.angle_beta   90.00
_cell.angle_gamma   90.00
#
_symmetry.space_group_name_H-M   'P 1'
#
loop_
_entity.id
_entity.type
_entity.pdbx_description
1 polymer ?
#
loop_
_entity_poly.entity_id
_entity_poly.type
_entity_poly.pdbx_seq_one_letter_code
_entity_poly.pdbx_strand_id
1 'polypeptide(L)'
;MLMMKNIISRLLVNCSGSRQYMYEVGHNVCVTQPRVTAAVSLACRVSEERGSTLGEIVGYAAGMISIRAPDTPIVFMTEGVLLREMFASPLLMQYSCVVLDEVHERSQMTDVLMGLLKKIARKRKNLKLIISSATMDADFLKDFFNLNKDQTNSTSVIMSMRGRTYPIDIFYVQGKILYYNHRIEKNI
;
A
#
# COMPACT_ATOMS: atom_id res chain seq x y z
N MET A 1 -2.28 10.49 5.53
CA MET A 1 -2.21 10.01 4.14
C MET A 1 -0.81 10.16 3.52
N LEU A 2 -0.18 11.35 3.45
CA LEU A 2 1.21 11.47 2.94
C LEU A 2 2.26 10.65 3.73
N MET A 3 2.01 10.39 5.03
CA MET A 3 3.00 9.78 5.91
C MET A 3 3.20 8.26 5.71
N MET A 4 2.15 7.49 5.38
CA MET A 4 2.28 6.06 5.05
C MET A 4 2.87 5.83 3.66
N LYS A 5 2.54 6.72 2.71
CA LYS A 5 3.13 6.73 1.37
C LYS A 5 4.67 6.89 1.40
N ASN A 6 5.18 7.69 2.34
CA ASN A 6 6.62 7.81 2.60
C ASN A 6 7.25 6.56 3.26
N ILE A 7 6.47 5.74 3.96
CA ILE A 7 6.99 4.51 4.61
C ILE A 7 7.14 3.40 3.58
N ILE A 8 6.16 3.21 2.68
CA ILE A 8 6.29 2.24 1.60
C ILE A 8 7.36 2.67 0.60
N SER A 9 7.46 3.98 0.27
CA SER A 9 8.60 4.46 -0.52
C SER A 9 9.92 4.20 0.20
N ARG A 10 10.02 4.43 1.52
CA ARG A 10 11.24 4.15 2.32
C ARG A 10 11.57 2.67 2.50
N LEU A 11 10.57 1.79 2.61
CA LEU A 11 10.75 0.33 2.62
C LEU A 11 11.23 -0.20 1.27
N LEU A 12 11.03 0.57 0.20
CA LEU A 12 11.46 0.26 -1.16
C LEU A 12 12.70 1.06 -1.61
N VAL A 13 13.07 2.16 -0.92
CA VAL A 13 14.14 3.10 -1.30
C VAL A 13 14.76 3.88 -0.12
N ASN A 14 16.09 3.82 0.09
CA ASN A 14 16.88 4.89 0.72
C ASN A 14 18.43 4.80 0.63
N CYS A 15 19.00 5.86 0.07
CA CYS A 15 20.40 6.17 -0.27
C CYS A 15 21.50 6.08 0.84
N SER A 16 21.55 5.06 1.70
CA SER A 16 22.64 4.97 2.68
C SER A 16 22.92 3.54 3.19
N GLY A 17 23.73 2.81 2.42
CA GLY A 17 24.70 1.80 2.88
C GLY A 17 24.22 0.51 3.57
N SER A 18 22.96 0.40 3.98
CA SER A 18 22.42 -0.74 4.72
C SER A 18 21.39 -1.46 3.85
N ARG A 19 21.67 -2.69 3.38
CA ARG A 19 20.74 -3.50 2.58
C ARG A 19 19.52 -3.87 3.43
N GLN A 20 18.46 -3.06 3.39
CA GLN A 20 17.26 -3.22 4.23
C GLN A 20 15.95 -3.42 3.44
N TYR A 21 16.02 -3.55 2.10
CA TYR A 21 14.82 -3.53 1.25
C TYR A 21 14.30 -4.91 0.90
N MET A 22 13.00 -5.00 0.68
CA MET A 22 12.40 -6.23 0.17
C MET A 22 13.00 -6.63 -1.18
N TYR A 23 13.09 -5.69 -2.12
CA TYR A 23 13.68 -5.95 -3.43
C TYR A 23 15.17 -6.30 -3.36
N GLU A 24 15.97 -5.60 -2.54
CA GLU A 24 17.40 -5.89 -2.40
C GLU A 24 17.69 -7.22 -1.68
N VAL A 25 16.69 -7.74 -0.96
CA VAL A 25 16.68 -9.11 -0.42
C VAL A 25 16.22 -10.14 -1.47
N GLY A 26 15.94 -9.69 -2.70
CA GLY A 26 15.56 -10.54 -3.84
C GLY A 26 14.05 -10.74 -4.01
N HIS A 27 13.22 -9.89 -3.41
CA HIS A 27 11.77 -10.01 -3.52
C HIS A 27 11.19 -9.23 -4.71
N ASN A 28 10.36 -9.91 -5.51
CA ASN A 28 9.38 -9.25 -6.38
C ASN A 28 8.18 -8.81 -5.53
N VAL A 29 7.86 -7.52 -5.59
CA VAL A 29 6.89 -6.83 -4.72
C VAL A 29 5.76 -6.22 -5.54
N CYS A 30 4.53 -6.53 -5.13
CA CYS A 30 3.32 -5.85 -5.59
C CYS A 30 2.81 -4.93 -4.48
N VAL A 31 2.56 -3.66 -4.78
CA VAL A 31 1.94 -2.71 -3.85
C VAL A 31 0.59 -2.28 -4.40
N THR A 32 -0.49 -2.52 -3.66
CA THR A 32 -1.81 -2.03 -4.07
C THR A 32 -2.05 -0.60 -3.60
N GLN A 33 -2.82 0.14 -4.39
CA GLN A 33 -3.33 1.47 -4.04
C GLN A 33 -4.81 1.56 -4.41
N PRO A 34 -5.65 2.24 -3.62
CA PRO A 34 -7.08 2.37 -3.91
C PRO A 34 -7.35 3.25 -5.14
N ARG A 35 -6.41 4.15 -5.51
CA ARG A 35 -6.59 5.14 -6.58
C ARG A 35 -5.55 4.98 -7.68
N VAL A 36 -6.00 5.11 -8.92
CA VAL A 36 -5.12 5.09 -10.11
C VAL A 36 -4.04 6.16 -10.01
N THR A 37 -4.41 7.39 -9.66
CA THR A 37 -3.47 8.50 -9.50
C THR A 37 -2.42 8.24 -8.41
N ALA A 38 -2.78 7.54 -7.34
CA ALA A 38 -1.84 7.15 -6.29
C ALA A 38 -0.86 6.08 -6.78
N ALA A 39 -1.33 5.03 -7.46
CA ALA A 39 -0.47 4.00 -8.03
C ALA A 39 0.56 4.59 -9.02
N VAL A 40 0.10 5.44 -9.94
CA VAL A 40 0.95 6.08 -10.95
C VAL A 40 1.97 7.01 -10.29
N SER A 41 1.52 7.95 -9.45
CA SER A 41 2.41 8.93 -8.82
C SER A 41 3.46 8.29 -7.92
N LEU A 42 3.11 7.23 -7.19
CA LEU A 42 4.06 6.50 -6.35
C LEU A 42 5.08 5.75 -7.19
N ALA A 43 4.66 5.08 -8.27
CA ALA A 43 5.60 4.41 -9.16
C ALA A 43 6.61 5.39 -9.77
N CYS A 44 6.15 6.54 -10.30
CA CYS A 44 7.03 7.58 -10.83
C CYS A 44 7.98 8.11 -9.76
N ARG A 45 7.46 8.41 -8.56
CA ARG A 45 8.28 8.92 -7.46
C ARG A 45 9.34 7.91 -7.03
N VAL A 46 8.99 6.64 -6.90
CA VAL A 46 9.91 5.57 -6.49
C VAL A 46 10.93 5.26 -7.58
N SER A 47 10.57 5.35 -8.87
CA SER A 47 11.54 5.21 -9.96
C SER A 47 12.55 6.35 -9.96
N GLU A 48 12.10 7.59 -9.73
CA GLU A 48 12.96 8.77 -9.61
C GLU A 48 13.92 8.65 -8.41
N GLU A 49 13.41 8.27 -7.23
CA GLU A 49 14.22 8.10 -6.03
C GLU A 49 15.27 6.98 -6.18
N ARG A 50 15.02 5.98 -7.04
CA ARG A 50 15.99 4.92 -7.38
C ARG A 50 16.91 5.26 -8.54
N GLY A 51 16.67 6.35 -9.27
CA GLY A 51 17.38 6.67 -10.50
C GLY A 51 17.19 5.62 -11.61
N SER A 52 16.04 4.94 -11.64
CA SER A 52 15.69 3.92 -12.65
C SER A 52 14.64 4.42 -13.63
N THR A 53 14.64 3.93 -14.87
CA THR A 53 13.57 4.23 -15.82
C THR A 53 12.26 3.55 -15.39
N LEU A 54 11.15 4.29 -15.43
CA LEU A 54 9.84 3.74 -15.15
C LEU A 54 9.49 2.64 -16.16
N GLY A 55 9.08 1.48 -15.66
CA GLY A 55 8.78 0.28 -16.44
C GLY A 55 9.89 -0.78 -16.41
N GLU A 56 11.10 -0.45 -15.97
CA GLU A 56 12.20 -1.41 -15.82
C GLU A 56 12.14 -2.05 -14.43
N ILE A 57 12.71 -1.38 -13.42
CA ILE A 57 12.78 -1.89 -12.04
C ILE A 57 11.48 -1.59 -11.28
N VAL A 58 10.90 -0.42 -11.55
CA VAL A 58 9.69 0.07 -10.90
C VAL A 58 8.67 0.36 -11.98
N GLY A 59 7.46 -0.14 -11.83
CA GLY A 59 6.37 0.08 -12.78
C GLY A 59 5.03 0.21 -12.10
N TYR A 60 3.99 0.41 -12.91
CA TYR A 60 2.61 0.40 -12.44
C TYR A 60 1.65 -0.32 -13.38
N ALA A 61 0.53 -0.78 -12.82
CA ALA A 61 -0.62 -1.27 -13.56
C ALA A 61 -1.92 -0.81 -12.87
N ALA A 62 -2.61 0.18 -13.44
CA ALA A 62 -3.71 0.86 -12.76
C ALA A 62 -4.88 1.10 -13.71
N GLY A 63 -6.04 0.52 -13.39
CA GLY A 63 -7.23 0.62 -14.25
C GLY A 63 -7.00 -0.04 -15.62
N MET A 64 -6.87 0.78 -16.67
CA MET A 64 -6.60 0.33 -18.05
C MET A 64 -5.21 0.73 -18.55
N ILE A 65 -4.41 1.43 -17.74
CA ILE A 65 -3.05 1.85 -18.08
C ILE A 65 -2.03 0.98 -17.35
N SER A 66 -0.92 0.69 -18.02
CA SER A 66 0.15 -0.15 -17.48
C SER A 66 1.48 0.26 -18.08
N ILE A 67 2.48 0.49 -17.23
CA ILE A 67 3.89 0.66 -17.59
C ILE A 67 4.70 -0.27 -16.70
N ARG A 68 5.00 -1.46 -17.22
CA ARG A 68 5.85 -2.48 -16.60
C ARG A 68 6.22 -3.53 -17.65
N ALA A 69 7.36 -4.15 -17.48
CA ALA A 69 7.74 -5.37 -18.16
C ALA A 69 7.29 -6.61 -17.34
N PRO A 70 7.26 -7.82 -17.94
CA PRO A 70 6.94 -9.06 -17.23
C PRO A 70 7.84 -9.35 -16.02
N ASP A 71 9.06 -8.84 -16.03
CA ASP A 71 10.11 -9.01 -15.04
C ASP A 71 10.29 -7.80 -14.11
N THR A 72 9.44 -6.76 -14.24
CA THR A 72 9.49 -5.59 -13.36
C THR A 72 9.33 -6.00 -11.89
N PRO A 73 10.37 -5.84 -11.05
CA PRO A 73 10.35 -6.37 -9.70
C PRO A 73 9.43 -5.64 -8.74
N ILE A 74 9.24 -4.33 -8.91
CA ILE A 74 8.38 -3.50 -8.05
C ILE A 74 7.22 -2.96 -8.88
N VAL A 75 6.01 -3.40 -8.59
CA VAL A 75 4.81 -2.96 -9.32
C VAL A 75 3.81 -2.32 -8.37
N PHE A 76 3.46 -1.06 -8.63
CA PHE A 76 2.33 -0.39 -8.00
C PHE A 76 1.06 -0.62 -8.82
N MET A 77 -0.02 -1.08 -8.20
CA MET A 77 -1.24 -1.37 -8.95
C MET A 77 -2.50 -1.01 -8.20
N THR A 78 -3.62 -0.89 -8.93
CA THR A 78 -4.92 -0.80 -8.26
C THR A 78 -5.40 -2.16 -7.80
N GLU A 79 -6.20 -2.18 -6.74
CA GLU A 79 -6.79 -3.39 -6.17
C GLU A 79 -7.51 -4.25 -7.22
N GLY A 80 -8.29 -3.61 -8.09
CA GLY A 80 -8.99 -4.29 -9.18
C GLY A 80 -8.05 -4.94 -10.22
N VAL A 81 -6.86 -4.38 -10.43
CA VAL A 81 -5.86 -4.98 -11.33
C VAL A 81 -5.25 -6.22 -10.67
N LEU A 82 -4.89 -6.15 -9.38
CA LEU A 82 -4.40 -7.32 -8.66
C LEU A 82 -5.45 -8.44 -8.63
N LEU A 83 -6.71 -8.11 -8.34
CA LEU A 83 -7.79 -9.09 -8.33
C LEU A 83 -7.95 -9.77 -9.70
N ARG A 84 -7.84 -9.02 -10.80
CA ARG A 84 -7.84 -9.57 -12.16
C ARG A 84 -6.65 -10.50 -12.40
N GLU A 85 -5.45 -10.13 -11.95
CA GLU A 85 -4.27 -11.00 -12.02
C GLU A 85 -4.46 -12.28 -11.22
N MET A 86 -5.12 -12.24 -10.08
CA MET A 86 -5.41 -13.43 -9.26
C MET A 86 -6.34 -14.40 -9.98
N PHE A 87 -7.25 -13.93 -10.85
CA PHE A 87 -8.06 -14.83 -11.67
C PHE A 87 -7.22 -15.59 -12.70
N ALA A 88 -6.19 -14.95 -13.27
CA ALA A 88 -5.29 -15.58 -14.23
C ALA A 88 -4.19 -16.44 -13.54
N SER A 89 -3.68 -15.98 -12.41
CA SER A 89 -2.63 -16.61 -11.60
C SER A 89 -3.06 -16.67 -10.13
N PRO A 90 -3.84 -17.70 -9.73
CA PRO A 90 -4.44 -17.78 -8.39
C PRO A 90 -3.45 -17.86 -7.23
N LEU A 91 -2.18 -18.18 -7.50
CA LEU A 91 -1.13 -18.27 -6.48
C LEU A 91 -0.18 -17.08 -6.49
N LEU A 92 -0.38 -16.11 -7.41
CA LEU A 92 0.45 -14.91 -7.55
C LEU A 92 1.95 -15.25 -7.58
N MET A 93 2.32 -16.26 -8.38
CA MET A 93 3.67 -16.82 -8.37
C MET A 93 4.76 -15.79 -8.70
N GLN A 94 4.40 -14.77 -9.47
CA GLN A 94 5.27 -13.66 -9.86
C GLN A 94 5.69 -12.76 -8.69
N TYR A 95 4.91 -12.73 -7.60
CA TYR A 95 5.19 -11.89 -6.43
C TYR A 95 5.62 -12.73 -5.24
N SER A 96 6.71 -12.33 -4.61
CA SER A 96 7.16 -12.91 -3.34
C SER A 96 6.68 -12.08 -2.14
N CYS A 97 6.28 -10.83 -2.37
CA CYS A 97 5.56 -10.00 -1.41
C CYS A 97 4.40 -9.26 -2.05
N VAL A 98 3.28 -9.21 -1.34
CA VAL A 98 2.15 -8.33 -1.64
C VAL A 98 1.93 -7.37 -0.47
N VAL A 99 1.85 -6.08 -0.77
CA VAL A 99 1.55 -5.01 0.16
C VAL A 99 0.15 -4.50 -0.14
N LEU A 100 -0.77 -4.64 0.80
CA LEU A 100 -2.07 -3.96 0.77
C LEU A 100 -1.94 -2.62 1.51
N ASP A 101 -1.91 -1.53 0.76
CA ASP A 101 -1.83 -0.17 1.33
C ASP A 101 -3.20 0.50 1.48
N GLU A 102 -3.28 1.45 2.40
CA GLU A 102 -4.47 2.25 2.69
C GLU A 102 -5.75 1.43 2.93
N VAL A 103 -5.64 0.26 3.60
CA VAL A 103 -6.81 -0.62 3.83
C VAL A 103 -7.92 0.01 4.68
N HIS A 104 -7.64 1.17 5.28
CA HIS A 104 -8.64 1.97 5.97
C HIS A 104 -9.64 2.68 5.04
N GLU A 105 -9.38 2.79 3.73
CA GLU A 105 -10.37 3.29 2.77
C GLU A 105 -11.58 2.33 2.62
N ARG A 106 -11.51 1.13 3.22
CA ARG A 106 -12.58 0.10 3.32
C ARG A 106 -13.33 -0.09 2.00
N SER A 107 -12.58 -0.34 0.94
CA SER A 107 -13.14 -0.66 -0.37
C SER A 107 -13.64 -2.12 -0.38
N GLN A 108 -14.74 -2.38 -1.10
CA GLN A 108 -15.23 -3.76 -1.31
C GLN A 108 -14.15 -4.66 -1.95
N MET A 109 -13.28 -4.08 -2.79
CA MET A 109 -12.20 -4.81 -3.44
C MET A 109 -11.10 -5.18 -2.44
N THR A 110 -10.77 -4.28 -1.51
CA THR A 110 -9.82 -4.55 -0.42
C THR A 110 -10.26 -5.75 0.42
N ASP A 111 -11.54 -5.81 0.81
CA ASP A 111 -12.08 -6.88 1.65
C ASP A 111 -12.00 -8.25 0.94
N VAL A 112 -12.37 -8.29 -0.34
CA VAL A 112 -12.25 -9.50 -1.17
C VAL A 112 -10.78 -9.92 -1.31
N LEU A 113 -9.88 -8.98 -1.59
CA LEU A 113 -8.45 -9.24 -1.68
C LEU A 113 -7.88 -9.80 -0.37
N MET A 114 -8.24 -9.22 0.78
CA MET A 114 -7.80 -9.72 2.08
C MET A 114 -8.22 -11.18 2.30
N GLY A 115 -9.48 -11.52 1.99
CA GLY A 115 -9.98 -12.89 2.08
C GLY A 115 -9.25 -13.87 1.16
N LEU A 116 -8.97 -13.48 -0.08
CA LEU A 116 -8.24 -14.31 -1.04
C LEU A 116 -6.76 -14.45 -0.67
N LEU A 117 -6.09 -13.37 -0.29
CA LEU A 117 -4.69 -13.38 0.12
C LEU A 117 -4.49 -14.21 1.39
N LYS A 118 -5.43 -14.19 2.35
CA LYS A 118 -5.40 -15.10 3.50
C LYS A 118 -5.44 -16.56 3.07
N LYS A 119 -6.26 -16.92 2.07
CA LYS A 119 -6.28 -18.29 1.51
C LYS A 119 -4.97 -18.64 0.82
N ILE A 120 -4.39 -17.72 0.05
CA ILE A 120 -3.10 -17.93 -0.62
C ILE A 120 -1.98 -18.09 0.39
N ALA A 121 -1.91 -17.26 1.43
CA ALA A 121 -0.88 -17.34 2.47
C ALA A 121 -0.87 -18.70 3.19
N ARG A 122 -2.02 -19.34 3.36
CA ARG A 122 -2.10 -20.72 3.89
C ARG A 122 -1.45 -21.76 2.97
N LYS A 123 -1.52 -21.56 1.65
CA LYS A 123 -0.99 -22.48 0.64
C LYS A 123 0.47 -22.15 0.25
N ARG A 124 0.82 -20.87 0.18
CA ARG A 124 2.10 -20.32 -0.26
C ARG A 124 2.82 -19.69 0.94
N LYS A 125 3.46 -20.53 1.76
CA LYS A 125 4.16 -20.10 2.99
C LYS A 125 5.34 -19.13 2.75
N ASN A 126 5.85 -19.09 1.53
CA ASN A 126 6.91 -18.17 1.10
C ASN A 126 6.38 -16.80 0.63
N LEU A 127 5.06 -16.61 0.51
CA LEU A 127 4.47 -15.30 0.22
C LEU A 127 4.48 -14.43 1.47
N LYS A 128 5.10 -13.25 1.40
CA LYS A 128 5.04 -12.24 2.45
C LYS A 128 3.86 -11.30 2.20
N LEU A 129 3.05 -11.06 3.23
CA LEU A 129 1.96 -10.10 3.19
C LEU A 129 2.26 -8.94 4.14
N ILE A 130 2.12 -7.71 3.66
CA ILE A 130 2.20 -6.49 4.46
C ILE A 130 0.87 -5.77 4.31
N ILE A 131 0.25 -5.44 5.45
CA ILE A 131 -1.03 -4.73 5.48
C ILE A 131 -0.78 -3.39 6.17
N SER A 132 -1.00 -2.31 5.44
CA SER A 132 -0.71 -0.93 5.88
C SER A 132 -2.03 -0.17 6.07
N SER A 133 -2.21 0.39 7.27
CA SER A 133 -3.41 1.16 7.65
C SER A 133 -3.08 2.38 8.51
N ALA A 134 -3.84 3.46 8.34
CA ALA A 134 -3.67 4.70 9.11
C ALA A 134 -4.54 4.75 10.37
N THR A 135 -5.69 4.08 10.35
CA THR A 135 -6.77 4.25 11.34
C THR A 135 -7.48 2.95 11.70
N MET A 136 -7.18 1.84 11.03
CA MET A 136 -7.86 0.58 11.30
C MET A 136 -7.30 -0.10 12.55
N ASP A 137 -8.18 -0.80 13.26
CA ASP A 137 -7.85 -1.65 14.39
C ASP A 137 -6.80 -2.70 13.95
N ALA A 138 -5.56 -2.50 14.41
CA ALA A 138 -4.43 -3.34 14.07
C ALA A 138 -4.57 -4.75 14.67
N ASP A 139 -5.26 -4.88 15.81
CA ASP A 139 -5.50 -6.15 16.46
C ASP A 139 -6.48 -6.99 15.63
N PHE A 140 -7.55 -6.37 15.12
CA PHE A 140 -8.45 -7.02 14.17
C PHE A 140 -7.71 -7.58 12.94
N LEU A 141 -6.82 -6.79 12.34
CA LEU A 141 -6.02 -7.24 11.18
C LEU A 141 -5.07 -8.38 11.53
N LYS A 142 -4.40 -8.29 12.68
CA LYS A 142 -3.49 -9.33 13.18
C LYS A 142 -4.24 -10.64 13.35
N ASP A 143 -5.39 -10.61 14.02
CA ASP A 143 -6.21 -11.79 14.27
C ASP A 143 -6.79 -12.34 12.96
N PHE A 144 -7.22 -11.45 12.06
CA PHE A 144 -7.69 -11.85 10.74
C PHE A 144 -6.59 -12.57 9.95
N PHE A 145 -5.34 -12.12 9.95
CA PHE A 145 -4.27 -12.76 9.19
C PHE A 145 -3.51 -13.85 9.96
N ASN A 146 -3.79 -14.05 11.25
CA ASN A 146 -3.16 -15.12 12.01
C ASN A 146 -3.56 -16.49 11.44
N LEU A 147 -2.58 -17.28 11.03
CA LEU A 147 -2.79 -18.59 10.41
C LEU A 147 -2.76 -19.73 11.43
N ASN A 148 -2.16 -19.50 12.60
CA ASN A 148 -2.08 -20.47 13.67
C ASN A 148 -3.34 -20.41 14.56
N LYS A 149 -3.82 -21.59 14.98
CA LYS A 149 -4.96 -21.71 15.91
C LYS A 149 -4.54 -21.43 17.37
N ASP A 150 -3.27 -21.68 17.69
CA ASP A 150 -2.72 -21.45 19.02
C ASP A 150 -2.22 -20.01 19.14
N GLN A 151 -2.69 -19.31 20.17
CA GLN A 151 -2.31 -17.91 20.43
C GLN A 151 -0.85 -17.76 20.89
N THR A 152 -0.18 -18.87 21.24
CA THR A 152 1.20 -18.88 21.75
C THR A 152 2.25 -18.62 20.67
N ASN A 153 1.92 -18.86 19.39
CA ASN A 153 2.83 -18.64 18.27
C ASN A 153 2.11 -17.96 17.10
N SER A 154 2.00 -16.64 17.13
CA SER A 154 1.30 -15.88 16.08
C SER A 154 2.15 -15.76 14.82
N THR A 155 1.54 -15.98 13.65
CA THR A 155 2.22 -15.77 12.35
C THR A 155 2.25 -14.31 11.90
N SER A 156 1.59 -13.42 12.65
CA SER A 156 1.35 -12.03 12.28
C SER A 156 1.87 -11.10 13.37
N VAL A 157 2.53 -10.01 12.97
CA VAL A 157 3.10 -9.03 13.89
C VAL A 157 2.56 -7.65 13.53
N ILE A 158 2.18 -6.87 14.55
CA ILE A 158 1.80 -5.47 14.38
C ILE A 158 3.06 -4.63 14.52
N MET A 159 3.29 -3.76 13.54
CA MET A 159 4.32 -2.73 13.61
C MET A 159 3.65 -1.36 13.59
N SER A 160 3.83 -0.59 14.65
CA SER A 160 3.32 0.78 14.74
C SER A 160 4.45 1.78 14.52
N MET A 161 4.17 2.82 13.72
CA MET A 161 5.07 3.96 13.56
C MET A 161 4.38 5.21 14.10
N ARG A 162 5.09 5.96 14.96
CA ARG A 162 4.57 7.23 15.50
C ARG A 162 4.66 8.31 14.43
N GLY A 163 3.53 8.92 14.12
CA GLY A 163 3.48 10.12 13.28
C GLY A 163 4.14 11.32 13.96
N ARG A 164 4.61 12.26 13.15
CA ARG A 164 4.98 13.62 13.60
C ARG A 164 3.92 14.55 13.04
N THR A 165 2.98 14.95 13.89
CA THR A 165 1.99 15.98 13.55
C THR A 165 2.53 17.33 13.99
N TYR A 166 2.49 18.32 13.10
CA TYR A 166 2.73 19.71 13.47
C TYR A 166 1.40 20.32 13.95
N PRO A 167 1.42 21.23 14.93
CA PRO A 167 0.21 21.89 15.40
C PRO A 167 -0.46 22.62 14.23
N ILE A 168 -1.77 22.45 14.09
CA ILE A 168 -2.60 23.14 13.11
C ILE A 168 -3.67 23.94 13.83
N ASP A 169 -3.82 25.21 13.47
CA ASP A 169 -4.90 26.05 13.98
C ASP A 169 -6.18 25.73 13.20
N ILE A 170 -7.25 25.37 13.93
CA ILE A 170 -8.55 25.05 13.35
C ILE A 170 -9.46 26.26 13.51
N PHE A 171 -9.91 26.82 12.39
CA PHE A 171 -10.86 27.92 12.38
C PHE A 171 -12.25 27.38 12.03
N TYR A 172 -13.24 27.77 12.83
CA TYR A 172 -14.65 27.43 12.62
C TYR A 172 -15.41 28.64 12.10
N VAL A 173 -16.31 28.42 11.15
CA VAL A 173 -17.26 29.45 10.73
C VAL A 173 -18.37 29.57 11.78
N GLN A 174 -18.76 30.81 12.11
CA GLN A 174 -19.78 31.07 13.14
C GLN A 174 -21.22 30.74 12.70
N GLY A 175 -21.44 30.44 11.41
CA GLY A 175 -22.77 30.15 10.86
C GLY A 175 -22.75 29.04 9.80
N LYS A 176 -23.94 28.59 9.41
CA LYS A 176 -24.10 27.61 8.32
C LYS A 176 -23.72 28.24 6.98
N ILE A 177 -22.81 27.60 6.25
CA ILE A 177 -22.49 27.99 4.88
C ILE A 177 -23.55 27.41 3.95
N LEU A 178 -24.28 28.27 3.23
CA LEU A 178 -25.28 27.85 2.24
C LEU A 178 -24.63 27.42 0.92
N TYR A 179 -23.48 28.00 0.55
CA TYR A 179 -22.74 27.69 -0.68
C TYR A 179 -21.22 27.67 -0.42
N TYR A 180 -20.57 26.54 -0.77
CA TYR A 180 -19.14 26.30 -0.48
C TYR A 180 -18.15 27.18 -1.25
N ASN A 181 -18.59 27.87 -2.31
CA ASN A 181 -17.74 28.76 -3.11
C ASN A 181 -17.75 30.22 -2.63
N HIS A 182 -18.36 30.52 -1.48
CA HIS A 182 -18.34 31.87 -0.94
C HIS A 182 -16.93 32.21 -0.45
N ARG A 183 -16.32 33.24 -1.07
CA ARG A 183 -15.01 33.75 -0.65
C ARG A 183 -15.15 34.26 0.79
N ILE A 184 -14.38 33.69 1.71
CA ILE A 184 -14.25 34.23 3.07
C ILE A 184 -13.22 35.35 2.97
N GLU A 185 -13.69 36.59 2.95
CA GLU A 185 -12.83 37.76 3.09
C GLU A 185 -12.29 37.75 4.52
N LYS A 186 -10.98 37.57 4.66
CA LYS A 186 -10.31 37.76 5.95
C LYS A 186 -10.33 39.26 6.26
N ASN A 187 -11.20 39.69 7.18
CA ASN A 187 -10.91 40.89 7.95
C ASN A 187 -9.80 40.53 8.94
N ILE A 188 -8.56 40.74 8.51
CA ILE A 188 -7.38 40.76 9.41
C ILE A 188 -7.34 42.14 10.05
#